data_AF-A0A176X7R9-F1
#
_entry.id   AF-A0A176X7R9-F1
#
_cell.length_a   1.000
_cell.length_b   1.000
_cell.length_c   1.000
_cell.angle_alpha   90.00
_cell.angle_beta   90.00
_cell.angle_gamma   90.00
#
_symmetry.space_group_name_H-M   'P 1'
#
loop_
_entity.id
_entity.type
_entity.pdbx_description
1 polymer ?
#
loop_
_entity_poly.entity_id
_entity_poly.type
_entity_poly.pdbx_seq_one_letter_code
_entity_poly.pdbx_strand_id
1 'polypeptide(L)'
;MKRVQFSASYVPYLFLAPQLAVIFVFFYWPSVQAIQSSFYIEDPFGFGASFVGFANYTDAIFSPEYVSIAKFTVVFTILVTFFSLALGLLLAVKADAVIRGSSTYKTLLISVYAIAPPVAGLIGMMFFDQHIGPFVKMAAFLGWDMKVGLNYSDTAFAMIVVAVWKQIPYNFIFFLSGLQSVPVSVREAAAIDCRSGFRRFWTVIMPLLAPTAFFLLIINITYSLFDTFGVIDVMVKDKAANNPITLVYKVFLDGFRGNDIGGSSAQSVILMLVVFVLTIIQFRFIEKRIHYN
;
A
#
# COMPACT_ATOMS: atom_id res chain seq x y z
N MET A 1 -6.35 -1.54 48.76
CA MET A 1 -5.19 -1.10 47.97
C MET A 1 -5.23 0.42 47.85
N LYS A 2 -4.31 1.15 48.51
CA LYS A 2 -4.18 2.61 48.36
C LYS A 2 -3.70 2.90 46.93
N ARG A 3 -4.50 3.58 46.11
CA ARG A 3 -4.07 4.08 44.80
C ARG A 3 -3.03 5.16 45.05
N VAL A 4 -1.76 4.82 44.88
CA VAL A 4 -0.66 5.79 44.88
C VAL A 4 -0.79 6.62 43.61
N GLN A 5 -1.43 7.79 43.71
CA GLN A 5 -1.39 8.78 42.65
C GLN A 5 -0.03 9.46 42.72
N PHE A 6 0.86 9.13 41.79
CA PHE A 6 2.09 9.90 41.59
C PHE A 6 1.69 11.35 41.24
N SER A 7 2.33 12.33 41.88
CA SER A 7 2.21 13.74 41.48
C SER A 7 2.56 13.85 40.00
N ALA A 8 1.65 14.40 39.19
CA ALA A 8 1.86 14.56 37.76
C ALA A 8 3.10 15.43 37.51
N SER A 9 4.24 14.80 37.23
CA SER A 9 5.47 15.49 36.87
C SER A 9 5.37 15.99 35.43
N TYR A 10 5.82 17.22 35.16
CA TYR A 10 5.84 17.77 33.80
C TYR A 10 6.95 17.18 32.91
N VAL A 11 7.88 16.42 33.49
CA VAL A 11 9.05 15.84 32.82
C VAL A 11 8.70 14.95 31.61
N PRO A 12 7.69 14.06 31.65
CA PRO A 12 7.31 13.26 30.48
C PRO A 12 6.83 14.11 29.30
N TYR A 13 6.13 15.23 29.56
CA TYR A 13 5.69 16.14 28.50
C TYR A 13 6.87 16.86 27.84
N LEU A 14 7.89 17.22 28.63
CA LEU A 14 9.10 17.84 28.10
C LEU A 14 9.88 16.88 27.18
N PHE A 15 9.90 15.57 27.49
CA PHE A 15 10.52 14.58 26.61
C PHE A 15 9.72 14.30 25.33
N LEU A 16 8.40 14.46 25.36
CA LEU A 16 7.55 14.35 24.16
C LEU A 16 7.58 15.61 23.29
N ALA A 17 7.89 16.78 23.87
CA ALA A 17 7.80 18.06 23.18
C ALA A 17 8.61 18.14 21.87
N PRO A 18 9.86 17.65 21.77
CA PRO A 18 10.60 17.69 20.51
C PRO A 18 9.94 16.87 19.39
N GLN A 19 9.44 15.68 19.72
CA GLN A 19 8.74 14.83 18.75
C GLN A 19 7.42 15.45 18.30
N LEU A 20 6.63 15.98 19.24
CA LEU A 20 5.38 16.67 18.93
C LEU A 20 5.61 17.93 18.09
N ALA A 21 6.68 18.68 18.35
CA ALA A 21 7.06 19.84 17.56
C ALA A 21 7.38 19.45 16.11
N VAL A 22 8.17 18.39 15.90
CA VAL A 22 8.47 17.88 14.55
C VAL A 22 7.18 17.43 13.85
N ILE A 23 6.32 16.68 14.52
CA ILE A 23 5.03 16.24 13.94
C ILE A 23 4.17 17.46 13.57
N PHE A 24 4.09 18.46 14.44
CA PHE A 24 3.27 19.64 14.19
C PHE A 24 3.79 20.45 13.00
N VAL A 25 5.09 20.75 12.98
CA VAL A 25 5.71 21.60 11.95
C VAL A 25 5.75 20.91 10.59
N PHE A 26 6.03 19.61 10.53
CA PHE A 26 6.26 18.92 9.25
C PHE A 26 5.04 18.14 8.75
N PHE A 27 4.06 17.82 9.59
CA PHE A 27 2.86 17.09 9.17
C PHE A 27 1.60 17.94 9.28
N TYR A 28 1.26 18.43 10.49
CA TYR A 28 -0.01 19.14 10.68
C TYR A 28 -0.05 20.49 9.98
N TRP A 29 1.04 21.27 10.05
CA TRP A 29 1.08 22.58 9.42
C TRP A 29 0.92 22.50 7.89
N PRO A 30 1.71 21.70 7.14
CA PRO A 30 1.50 21.53 5.70
C PRO A 30 0.14 20.92 5.35
N SER A 31 -0.39 20.01 6.18
CA SER A 31 -1.73 19.44 5.93
C SER A 31 -2.82 20.50 6.01
N VAL A 32 -2.74 21.41 6.99
CA VAL A 32 -3.68 22.53 7.11
C VAL A 32 -3.54 23.47 5.92
N GLN A 33 -2.31 23.75 5.49
CA GLN A 33 -2.07 24.56 4.29
C GLN A 33 -2.67 23.91 3.03
N ALA A 34 -2.48 22.61 2.83
CA ALA A 34 -3.09 21.89 1.71
C ALA A 34 -4.64 21.93 1.77
N ILE A 35 -5.22 21.76 2.97
CA ILE A 35 -6.67 21.93 3.14
C ILE A 35 -7.09 23.36 2.80
N GLN A 36 -6.34 24.38 3.21
CA GLN A 36 -6.66 25.76 2.85
C GLN A 36 -6.58 25.95 1.34
N SER A 37 -5.44 25.66 0.70
CA SER A 37 -5.23 25.79 -0.75
C SER A 37 -6.26 25.02 -1.58
N SER A 38 -6.83 23.93 -1.07
CA SER A 38 -7.91 23.22 -1.77
C SER A 38 -9.18 24.04 -2.02
N PHE A 39 -9.42 25.11 -1.25
CA PHE A 39 -10.54 26.05 -1.45
C PHE A 39 -10.19 27.28 -2.30
N TYR A 40 -8.93 27.40 -2.72
CA TYR A 40 -8.44 28.51 -3.53
C TYR A 40 -8.02 28.04 -4.91
N ILE A 41 -8.10 28.94 -5.89
CA ILE A 41 -7.34 28.83 -7.13
C ILE A 41 -6.19 29.81 -6.99
N GLU A 42 -4.98 29.26 -6.98
CA GLU A 42 -3.73 30.01 -6.89
C GLU A 42 -3.12 30.10 -8.29
N ASP A 43 -2.59 31.28 -8.65
CA ASP A 43 -1.81 31.42 -9.87
C ASP A 43 -0.56 30.52 -9.81
N PRO A 44 -0.12 29.92 -10.92
CA PRO A 44 1.08 29.07 -10.97
C PRO A 44 2.36 29.69 -10.39
N PHE A 45 2.41 31.03 -10.30
CA PHE A 45 3.54 31.80 -9.80
C PHE A 45 3.25 32.53 -8.47
N GLY A 46 2.09 32.27 -7.85
CA GLY A 46 1.74 32.80 -6.53
C GLY A 46 1.40 34.30 -6.48
N PHE A 47 1.12 34.92 -7.63
CA PHE A 47 0.81 36.36 -7.70
C PHE A 47 -0.63 36.71 -7.30
N GLY A 48 -1.52 35.71 -7.25
CA GLY A 48 -2.92 35.88 -6.87
C GLY A 48 -3.52 34.57 -6.36
N ALA A 49 -4.44 34.69 -5.40
CA ALA A 49 -5.25 33.59 -4.91
C ALA A 49 -6.71 34.04 -4.87
N SER A 50 -7.59 33.29 -5.51
CA SER A 50 -9.03 33.53 -5.51
C SER A 50 -9.73 32.43 -4.73
N PHE A 51 -10.60 32.80 -3.79
CA PHE A 51 -11.40 31.82 -3.05
C PHE A 51 -12.52 31.30 -3.94
N VAL A 52 -12.53 30.00 -4.21
CA VAL A 52 -13.52 29.35 -5.09
C VAL A 52 -14.43 28.36 -4.37
N GLY A 53 -14.27 28.24 -3.04
CA GLY A 53 -15.07 27.32 -2.23
C GLY A 53 -14.88 25.87 -2.70
N PHE A 54 -15.95 25.20 -3.11
CA PHE A 54 -15.93 23.78 -3.47
C PHE A 54 -15.66 23.49 -4.97
N ALA A 55 -15.35 24.51 -5.78
CA ALA A 55 -15.18 24.33 -7.23
C ALA A 55 -14.12 23.26 -7.58
N ASN A 56 -12.95 23.30 -6.94
CA ASN A 56 -11.89 22.31 -7.16
C ASN A 56 -12.35 20.87 -6.86
N TYR A 57 -13.23 20.69 -5.87
CA TYR A 57 -13.78 19.37 -5.53
C TYR A 57 -14.80 18.90 -6.56
N THR A 58 -15.69 19.79 -7.03
CA THR A 58 -16.66 19.45 -8.07
C THR A 58 -15.95 19.10 -9.37
N ASP A 59 -14.94 19.89 -9.75
CA ASP A 59 -14.20 19.67 -10.99
C ASP A 59 -13.44 18.34 -10.95
N ALA A 60 -12.83 18.01 -9.80
CA ALA A 60 -12.19 16.72 -9.61
C ALA A 60 -13.19 15.55 -9.67
N ILE A 61 -14.27 15.58 -8.89
CA ILE A 61 -15.19 14.43 -8.75
C ILE A 61 -16.01 14.19 -10.02
N PHE A 62 -16.41 15.25 -10.73
CA PHE A 62 -17.20 15.15 -11.96
C PHE A 62 -16.35 14.96 -13.22
N SER A 63 -15.01 15.07 -13.13
CA SER A 63 -14.13 14.76 -14.25
C SER A 63 -14.19 13.26 -14.62
N PRO A 64 -14.56 12.91 -15.88
CA PRO A 64 -14.55 11.52 -16.34
C PRO A 64 -13.17 10.86 -16.21
N GLU A 65 -12.11 11.65 -16.38
CA GLU A 65 -10.73 11.20 -16.25
C GLU A 65 -10.41 10.82 -14.80
N TYR A 66 -10.76 11.67 -13.84
CA TYR A 66 -10.54 11.41 -12.41
C TYR A 66 -11.30 10.15 -11.96
N VAL A 67 -12.55 9.98 -12.40
CA VAL A 67 -13.35 8.77 -12.10
C VAL A 67 -12.71 7.51 -12.71
N SER A 68 -12.16 7.60 -13.92
CA SER A 68 -11.43 6.48 -14.55
C SER A 68 -10.18 6.10 -13.76
N ILE A 69 -9.38 7.09 -13.34
CA ILE A 69 -8.19 6.92 -12.52
C ILE A 69 -8.53 6.37 -11.13
N ALA A 70 -9.62 6.83 -10.52
CA ALA A 70 -10.13 6.32 -9.26
C ALA A 70 -10.53 4.85 -9.36
N LYS A 71 -11.26 4.46 -10.42
CA LYS A 71 -11.61 3.05 -10.70
C LYS A 71 -10.37 2.19 -10.87
N PHE A 72 -9.39 2.65 -11.64
CA PHE A 72 -8.12 1.94 -11.80
C PHE A 72 -7.41 1.80 -10.45
N THR A 73 -7.33 2.86 -9.65
CA THR A 73 -6.67 2.84 -8.33
C THR A 73 -7.32 1.83 -7.38
N VAL A 74 -8.66 1.73 -7.39
CA VAL A 74 -9.40 0.72 -6.59
C VAL A 74 -9.09 -0.69 -7.08
N VAL A 75 -9.17 -0.94 -8.39
CA VAL A 75 -8.85 -2.27 -8.97
C VAL A 75 -7.40 -2.65 -8.68
N PHE A 76 -6.48 -1.72 -8.91
CA PHE A 76 -5.04 -1.88 -8.62
C PHE A 76 -4.82 -2.21 -7.14
N THR A 77 -5.43 -1.47 -6.22
CA THR A 77 -5.34 -1.71 -4.78
C THR A 77 -5.85 -3.09 -4.38
N ILE A 78 -7.01 -3.50 -4.90
CA ILE A 78 -7.60 -4.82 -4.60
C ILE A 78 -6.69 -5.93 -5.11
N LEU A 79 -6.23 -5.86 -6.36
CA LEU A 79 -5.38 -6.90 -6.96
C LEU A 79 -4.02 -6.98 -6.27
N VAL A 80 -3.36 -5.83 -6.04
CA VAL A 80 -2.06 -5.79 -5.37
C VAL A 80 -2.18 -6.37 -3.97
N THR A 81 -3.17 -5.94 -3.19
CA THR A 81 -3.41 -6.42 -1.83
C THR A 81 -3.73 -7.92 -1.79
N PHE A 82 -4.62 -8.38 -2.67
CA PHE A 82 -5.01 -9.79 -2.69
C PHE A 82 -3.83 -10.70 -3.04
N PHE A 83 -3.12 -10.41 -4.14
CA PHE A 83 -2.02 -11.25 -4.60
C PHE A 83 -0.80 -11.16 -3.68
N SER A 84 -0.46 -9.98 -3.15
CA SER A 84 0.66 -9.84 -2.22
C SER A 84 0.40 -10.61 -0.91
N LEU A 85 -0.82 -10.59 -0.38
CA LEU A 85 -1.19 -11.33 0.83
C LEU A 85 -1.22 -12.82 0.55
N ALA A 86 -1.86 -13.25 -0.53
CA ALA A 86 -1.98 -14.66 -0.89
C ALA A 86 -0.60 -15.30 -1.11
N LEU A 87 0.26 -14.65 -1.90
CA LEU A 87 1.62 -15.14 -2.18
C LEU A 87 2.52 -15.07 -0.94
N GLY A 88 2.44 -13.99 -0.16
CA GLY A 88 3.18 -13.86 1.09
C GLY A 88 2.81 -14.95 2.10
N LEU A 89 1.52 -15.23 2.28
CA LEU A 89 1.01 -16.30 3.14
C LEU A 89 1.42 -17.68 2.63
N LEU A 90 1.29 -17.93 1.32
CA LEU A 90 1.72 -19.19 0.70
C LEU A 90 3.19 -19.47 0.99
N LEU A 91 4.06 -18.49 0.75
CA LEU A 91 5.50 -18.61 1.01
C LEU A 91 5.78 -18.78 2.50
N ALA A 92 5.07 -18.07 3.38
CA ALA A 92 5.24 -18.18 4.83
C ALA A 92 4.89 -19.58 5.35
N VAL A 93 3.76 -20.15 4.90
CA VAL A 93 3.34 -21.52 5.27
C VAL A 93 4.35 -22.56 4.75
N LYS A 94 4.87 -22.38 3.54
CA LYS A 94 5.90 -23.28 3.00
C LYS A 94 7.22 -23.15 3.75
N ALA A 95 7.62 -21.93 4.11
CA ALA A 95 8.86 -21.68 4.84
C ALA A 95 8.80 -22.14 6.31
N ASP A 96 7.64 -22.12 6.95
CA ASP A 96 7.46 -22.63 8.31
C ASP A 96 7.74 -24.14 8.40
N ALA A 97 7.44 -24.89 7.33
CA ALA A 97 7.72 -26.32 7.24
C ALA A 97 9.21 -26.66 6.93
N VAL A 98 10.05 -25.67 6.61
CA VAL A 98 11.45 -25.91 6.23
C VAL A 98 12.33 -26.07 7.47
N ILE A 99 12.84 -27.29 7.67
CA ILE A 99 13.68 -27.64 8.84
C ILE A 99 15.18 -27.38 8.57
N ARG A 100 15.66 -27.57 7.33
CA ARG A 100 17.09 -27.40 6.96
C ARG A 100 17.26 -26.21 6.03
N GLY A 101 18.22 -25.33 6.32
CA GLY A 101 18.53 -24.14 5.50
C GLY A 101 17.51 -22.99 5.62
N SER A 102 16.68 -23.00 6.67
CA SER A 102 15.58 -22.04 6.84
C SER A 102 16.05 -20.59 6.92
N SER A 103 17.21 -20.32 7.54
CA SER A 103 17.77 -18.98 7.67
C SER A 103 18.16 -18.38 6.30
N THR A 104 18.86 -19.14 5.46
CA THR A 104 19.27 -18.68 4.12
C THR A 104 18.06 -18.42 3.23
N TYR A 105 17.08 -19.33 3.23
CA TYR A 105 15.86 -19.16 2.44
C TYR A 105 15.06 -17.91 2.85
N LYS A 106 14.88 -17.70 4.16
CA LYS A 106 14.20 -16.51 4.69
C LYS A 106 14.95 -15.23 4.31
N THR A 107 16.27 -15.23 4.44
CA THR A 107 17.11 -14.06 4.11
C THR A 107 17.00 -13.67 2.65
N LEU A 108 17.06 -14.65 1.73
CA LEU A 108 16.91 -14.40 0.29
C LEU A 108 15.54 -13.84 -0.06
N LEU A 109 14.46 -14.39 0.52
CA LEU A 109 13.10 -13.88 0.30
C LEU A 109 12.89 -12.47 0.85
N ILE A 110 13.53 -12.13 1.98
CA ILE A 110 13.39 -10.82 2.62
C ILE A 110 14.24 -9.75 1.91
N SER A 111 15.33 -10.13 1.22
CA SER A 111 16.27 -9.18 0.60
C SER A 111 15.61 -8.15 -0.34
N VAL A 112 14.55 -8.57 -1.06
CA VAL A 112 13.79 -7.70 -1.98
C VAL A 112 13.09 -6.55 -1.25
N TYR A 113 12.77 -6.69 0.04
CA TYR A 113 12.16 -5.62 0.84
C TYR A 113 13.02 -4.36 0.89
N ALA A 114 14.35 -4.50 0.86
CA ALA A 114 15.28 -3.38 0.92
C ALA A 114 15.33 -2.54 -0.37
N ILE A 115 14.70 -3.01 -1.46
CA ILE A 115 14.69 -2.30 -2.74
C ILE A 115 13.72 -1.12 -2.66
N ALA A 116 14.24 0.08 -2.94
CA ALA A 116 13.43 1.29 -3.00
C ALA A 116 12.38 1.21 -4.13
N PRO A 117 11.16 1.78 -3.96
CA PRO A 117 10.11 1.68 -4.97
C PRO A 117 10.51 2.15 -6.38
N PRO A 118 11.25 3.26 -6.58
CA PRO A 118 11.71 3.65 -7.92
C PRO A 118 12.64 2.63 -8.58
N VAL A 119 13.52 1.99 -7.79
CA VAL A 119 14.43 0.95 -8.29
C VAL A 119 13.64 -0.29 -8.71
N ALA A 120 12.61 -0.66 -7.94
CA ALA A 120 11.70 -1.74 -8.34
C ALA A 120 10.96 -1.40 -9.66
N GLY A 121 10.56 -0.14 -9.86
CA GLY A 121 9.99 0.34 -11.12
C GLY A 121 10.97 0.23 -12.30
N LEU A 122 12.25 0.57 -12.09
CA LEU A 122 13.30 0.44 -13.11
C LEU A 122 13.54 -1.03 -13.48
N ILE A 123 13.64 -1.91 -12.48
CA ILE A 123 13.73 -3.36 -12.70
C ILE A 123 12.51 -3.82 -13.50
N GLY A 124 11.31 -3.38 -13.11
CA GLY A 124 10.07 -3.60 -13.85
C GLY A 124 10.18 -3.25 -15.32
N MET A 125 10.64 -2.04 -15.66
CA MET A 125 10.87 -1.66 -17.06
C MET A 125 11.81 -2.60 -17.80
N MET A 126 12.93 -3.00 -17.19
CA MET A 126 13.88 -3.90 -17.84
C MET A 126 13.29 -5.29 -18.10
N PHE A 127 12.51 -5.80 -17.15
CA PHE A 127 11.86 -7.11 -17.27
C PHE A 127 10.72 -7.11 -18.30
N PHE A 128 10.01 -5.98 -18.38
CA PHE A 128 8.85 -5.76 -19.25
C PHE A 128 9.19 -4.98 -20.54
N ASP A 129 10.48 -4.82 -20.86
CA ASP A 129 10.91 -4.15 -22.08
C ASP A 129 10.43 -4.90 -23.34
N GLN A 130 9.93 -4.16 -24.32
CA GLN A 130 9.31 -4.75 -25.52
C GLN A 130 10.31 -5.50 -26.42
N HIS A 131 11.59 -5.12 -26.41
CA HIS A 131 12.60 -5.66 -27.31
C HIS A 131 13.41 -6.78 -26.65
N ILE A 132 13.82 -6.56 -25.40
CA ILE A 132 14.73 -7.47 -24.70
C ILE A 132 14.14 -8.11 -23.44
N GLY A 133 12.97 -7.66 -22.99
CA GLY A 133 12.37 -8.05 -21.72
C GLY A 133 12.02 -9.54 -21.66
N PRO A 134 12.54 -10.28 -20.66
CA PRO A 134 12.26 -11.71 -20.52
C PRO A 134 10.77 -12.00 -20.28
N PHE A 135 10.01 -11.13 -19.59
CA PHE A 135 8.59 -11.35 -19.38
C PHE A 135 7.76 -11.11 -20.64
N VAL A 136 8.13 -10.14 -21.48
CA VAL A 136 7.50 -9.94 -22.80
C VAL A 136 7.78 -11.13 -23.70
N LYS A 137 9.02 -11.63 -23.75
CA LYS A 137 9.39 -12.82 -24.54
C LYS A 137 8.63 -14.07 -24.08
N MET A 138 8.48 -14.26 -22.78
CA MET A 138 7.70 -15.37 -22.21
C MET A 138 6.21 -15.25 -22.56
N ALA A 139 5.64 -14.05 -22.50
CA ALA A 139 4.26 -13.80 -22.92
C ALA A 139 4.06 -14.09 -24.42
N ALA A 140 5.02 -13.67 -25.26
CA ALA A 140 4.99 -13.93 -26.70
C ALA A 140 5.03 -15.43 -27.03
N PHE A 141 5.79 -16.23 -26.27
CA PHE A 141 5.78 -17.70 -26.41
C PHE A 141 4.41 -18.32 -26.10
N LEU A 142 3.62 -17.69 -25.23
CA LEU A 142 2.24 -18.07 -24.91
C LEU A 142 1.21 -17.47 -25.88
N GLY A 143 1.64 -16.77 -26.93
CA GLY A 143 0.78 -16.13 -27.93
C GLY A 143 0.29 -14.73 -27.56
N TRP A 144 0.81 -14.12 -26.49
CA TRP A 144 0.45 -12.77 -26.09
C TRP A 144 1.54 -11.77 -26.46
N ASP A 145 1.27 -10.93 -27.46
CA ASP A 145 2.11 -9.79 -27.85
C ASP A 145 1.89 -8.60 -26.89
N MET A 146 2.62 -8.59 -25.78
CA MET A 146 2.46 -7.62 -24.70
C MET A 146 3.19 -6.31 -24.98
N LYS A 147 2.46 -5.18 -25.01
CA LYS A 147 2.99 -3.85 -25.38
C LYS A 147 2.97 -2.88 -24.21
N VAL A 148 3.84 -3.13 -23.24
CA VAL A 148 3.95 -2.29 -22.03
C VAL A 148 4.36 -0.85 -22.40
N GLY A 149 3.63 0.12 -21.86
CA GLY A 149 3.77 1.55 -22.14
C GLY A 149 2.99 2.04 -23.37
N LEU A 150 2.41 1.15 -24.19
CA LEU A 150 1.57 1.52 -25.33
C LEU A 150 0.11 1.06 -25.14
N ASN A 151 -0.06 -0.15 -24.60
CA ASN A 151 -1.37 -0.72 -24.30
C ASN A 151 -1.70 -0.53 -22.82
N TYR A 152 -2.84 0.08 -22.53
CA TYR A 152 -3.33 0.35 -21.19
C TYR A 152 -3.35 -0.91 -20.30
N SER A 153 -3.88 -2.02 -20.80
CA SER A 153 -4.05 -3.26 -20.04
C SER A 153 -2.73 -3.96 -19.75
N ASP A 154 -1.80 -3.96 -20.72
CA ASP A 154 -0.48 -4.57 -20.57
C ASP A 154 0.36 -3.79 -19.55
N THR A 155 0.28 -2.45 -19.59
CA THR A 155 0.94 -1.58 -18.61
C THR A 155 0.35 -1.78 -17.21
N ALA A 156 -0.98 -1.84 -17.08
CA ALA A 156 -1.65 -2.14 -15.82
C ALA A 156 -1.17 -3.46 -15.22
N PHE A 157 -1.10 -4.51 -16.04
CA PHE A 157 -0.63 -5.82 -15.63
C PHE A 157 0.82 -5.77 -15.14
N ALA A 158 1.72 -5.15 -15.91
CA ALA A 158 3.13 -5.00 -15.52
C ALA A 158 3.28 -4.26 -14.19
N MET A 159 2.56 -3.15 -14.00
CA MET A 159 2.57 -2.37 -12.75
C MET A 159 2.10 -3.20 -11.55
N ILE A 160 1.01 -3.97 -11.70
CA ILE A 160 0.48 -4.83 -10.63
C ILE A 160 1.51 -5.91 -10.27
N VAL A 161 2.12 -6.57 -11.26
CA VAL A 161 3.11 -7.63 -11.03
C VAL A 161 4.32 -7.10 -10.25
N VAL A 162 4.86 -5.95 -10.65
CA VAL A 162 6.01 -5.32 -9.97
C VAL A 162 5.63 -4.89 -8.55
N ALA A 163 4.46 -4.26 -8.38
CA ALA A 163 3.99 -3.82 -7.06
C ALA A 163 3.74 -4.99 -6.11
N VAL A 164 3.16 -6.10 -6.60
CA VAL A 164 2.96 -7.35 -5.85
C VAL A 164 4.31 -7.94 -5.46
N TRP A 165 5.22 -8.09 -6.42
CA TRP A 165 6.55 -8.66 -6.18
C TRP A 165 7.31 -7.93 -5.07
N LYS A 166 7.31 -6.59 -5.09
CA LYS A 166 7.98 -5.78 -4.06
C LYS A 166 7.34 -5.93 -2.68
N GLN A 167 6.05 -6.26 -2.60
CA GLN A 167 5.29 -6.34 -1.34
C GLN A 167 5.24 -7.75 -0.73
N ILE A 168 5.51 -8.80 -1.51
CA ILE A 168 5.58 -10.19 -1.02
C ILE A 168 6.52 -10.36 0.19
N PRO A 169 7.77 -9.83 0.20
CA PRO A 169 8.70 -10.00 1.32
C PRO A 169 8.17 -9.46 2.64
N TYR A 170 7.46 -8.32 2.59
CA TYR A 170 6.83 -7.71 3.76
C TYR A 170 5.74 -8.62 4.31
N ASN A 171 4.81 -9.07 3.47
CA ASN A 171 3.74 -9.97 3.95
C ASN A 171 4.29 -11.30 4.45
N PHE A 172 5.30 -11.83 3.77
CA PHE A 172 5.98 -13.07 4.14
C PHE A 172 6.53 -13.04 5.57
N ILE A 173 7.31 -12.00 5.93
CA ILE A 173 7.97 -11.96 7.25
C ILE A 173 6.96 -11.85 8.40
N PHE A 174 5.90 -11.06 8.22
CA PHE A 174 4.84 -10.90 9.22
C PHE A 174 3.99 -12.17 9.34
N PHE A 175 3.59 -12.80 8.23
CA PHE A 175 2.87 -14.07 8.30
C PHE A 175 3.71 -15.19 8.91
N LEU A 176 5.00 -15.25 8.57
CA LEU A 176 5.92 -16.23 9.15
C LEU A 176 6.06 -16.02 10.66
N SER A 177 6.26 -14.77 11.11
CA SER A 177 6.30 -14.45 12.55
C SER A 177 4.99 -14.81 13.25
N GLY A 178 3.85 -14.50 12.61
CA GLY A 178 2.53 -14.90 13.10
C GLY A 178 2.38 -16.41 13.24
N LEU A 179 2.82 -17.19 12.25
CA LEU A 179 2.79 -18.66 12.29
C LEU A 179 3.67 -19.21 13.43
N GLN A 180 4.83 -18.60 13.63
CA GLN A 180 5.78 -19.00 14.69
C GLN A 180 5.29 -18.62 16.09
N SER A 181 4.42 -17.62 16.23
CA SER A 181 3.81 -17.24 17.50
C SER A 181 2.76 -18.25 17.99
N VAL A 182 2.24 -19.12 17.11
CA VAL A 182 1.23 -20.11 17.47
C VAL A 182 1.85 -21.20 18.38
N PRO A 183 1.33 -21.40 19.60
CA PRO A 183 1.89 -22.38 20.53
C PRO A 183 1.94 -23.78 19.93
N VAL A 184 3.04 -24.50 20.21
CA VAL A 184 3.24 -25.87 19.71
C VAL A 184 2.10 -26.79 20.18
N SER A 185 1.65 -26.65 21.42
CA SER A 185 0.55 -27.43 22.00
C SER A 185 -0.75 -27.34 21.19
N VAL A 186 -1.09 -26.14 20.69
CA VAL A 186 -2.28 -25.93 19.85
C VAL A 186 -2.11 -26.62 18.50
N ARG A 187 -0.90 -26.57 17.92
CA ARG A 187 -0.61 -27.23 16.64
C ARG A 187 -0.65 -28.75 16.75
N GLU A 188 -0.18 -29.31 17.87
CA GLU A 188 -0.21 -30.75 18.16
C GLU A 188 -1.64 -31.23 18.44
N ALA A 189 -2.41 -30.52 19.28
CA ALA A 189 -3.82 -30.84 19.51
C ALA A 189 -4.62 -30.85 18.20
N ALA A 190 -4.41 -29.83 17.35
CA ALA A 190 -5.05 -29.77 16.05
C ALA A 190 -4.60 -30.87 15.08
N ALA A 191 -3.40 -31.45 15.27
CA ALA A 191 -2.92 -32.60 14.50
C ALA A 191 -3.59 -33.91 14.92
N ILE A 192 -3.99 -34.02 16.18
CA ILE A 192 -4.74 -35.16 16.72
C ILE A 192 -6.20 -35.10 16.28
N ASP A 193 -6.84 -33.93 16.40
CA ASP A 193 -8.28 -33.75 16.12
C ASP A 193 -8.61 -33.71 14.62
N CYS A 194 -7.68 -33.25 13.79
CA CYS A 194 -7.91 -33.08 12.35
C CYS A 194 -6.88 -33.84 11.52
N ARG A 195 -7.34 -34.86 10.79
CA ARG A 195 -6.50 -35.64 9.86
C ARG A 195 -6.04 -34.85 8.62
N SER A 196 -6.81 -33.87 8.16
CA SER A 196 -6.50 -33.08 6.95
C SER A 196 -5.73 -31.81 7.30
N GLY A 197 -4.51 -31.67 6.75
CA GLY A 197 -3.68 -30.48 6.95
C GLY A 197 -4.28 -29.18 6.40
N PHE A 198 -5.05 -29.26 5.29
CA PHE A 198 -5.74 -28.10 4.73
C PHE A 198 -6.89 -27.63 5.63
N ARG A 199 -7.70 -28.58 6.15
CA ARG A 199 -8.75 -28.26 7.11
C ARG A 199 -8.17 -27.68 8.39
N ARG A 200 -7.09 -28.29 8.90
CA ARG A 200 -6.37 -27.80 10.09
C ARG A 200 -5.89 -26.36 9.92
N PHE A 201 -5.36 -26.02 8.74
CA PHE A 201 -4.93 -24.66 8.44
C PHE A 201 -6.09 -23.66 8.52
N TRP A 202 -7.19 -23.91 7.81
CA TRP A 202 -8.31 -22.96 7.76
C TRP A 202 -9.14 -22.90 9.04
N THR A 203 -9.22 -24.01 9.79
CA THR A 203 -10.06 -24.08 11.00
C THR A 203 -9.34 -23.61 12.25
N VAL A 204 -8.02 -23.83 12.36
CA VAL A 204 -7.26 -23.52 13.59
C VAL A 204 -6.23 -22.43 13.36
N ILE A 205 -5.37 -22.58 12.35
CA ILE A 205 -4.22 -21.68 12.16
C ILE A 205 -4.66 -20.31 11.62
N MET A 206 -5.50 -20.28 10.58
CA MET A 206 -5.92 -19.04 9.93
C MET A 206 -6.67 -18.10 10.89
N PRO A 207 -7.61 -18.57 11.75
CA PRO A 207 -8.24 -17.71 12.76
C PRO A 207 -7.23 -17.10 13.75
N LEU A 208 -6.20 -17.85 14.15
CA LEU A 208 -5.14 -17.34 15.02
C LEU A 208 -4.23 -16.32 14.32
N LEU A 209 -4.12 -16.40 12.99
CA LEU A 209 -3.42 -15.41 12.15
C LEU A 209 -4.30 -14.21 11.77
N ALA A 210 -5.60 -14.20 12.10
CA ALA A 210 -6.50 -13.13 11.73
C ALA A 210 -6.03 -11.73 12.16
N PRO A 211 -5.47 -11.50 13.39
CA PRO A 211 -4.92 -10.19 13.75
C PRO A 211 -3.80 -9.75 12.80
N THR A 212 -2.89 -10.65 12.47
CA THR A 212 -1.76 -10.39 11.56
C THR A 212 -2.24 -10.15 10.13
N ALA A 213 -3.17 -10.98 9.63
CA ALA A 213 -3.75 -10.83 8.31
C ALA A 213 -4.49 -9.49 8.17
N PHE A 214 -5.21 -9.07 9.21
CA PHE A 214 -5.90 -7.79 9.24
C PHE A 214 -4.93 -6.61 9.26
N PHE A 215 -3.92 -6.64 10.13
CA PHE A 215 -2.87 -5.63 10.12
C PHE A 215 -2.22 -5.51 8.74
N LEU A 216 -1.87 -6.64 8.13
CA LEU A 216 -1.29 -6.66 6.80
C LEU A 216 -2.26 -6.14 5.73
N LEU A 217 -3.56 -6.43 5.83
CA LEU A 217 -4.56 -5.87 4.91
C LEU A 217 -4.53 -4.33 4.91
N ILE A 218 -4.50 -3.70 6.09
CA ILE A 218 -4.42 -2.23 6.22
C ILE A 218 -3.13 -1.70 5.60
N ILE A 219 -1.99 -2.33 5.94
CA ILE A 219 -0.69 -1.90 5.43
C ILE A 219 -0.61 -2.06 3.90
N ASN A 220 -1.16 -3.14 3.34
CA ASN A 220 -1.13 -3.35 1.89
C ASN A 220 -1.99 -2.34 1.13
N ILE A 221 -3.14 -1.97 1.68
CA ILE A 221 -3.99 -0.91 1.10
C ILE A 221 -3.28 0.45 1.17
N THR A 222 -2.62 0.75 2.30
CA THR A 222 -1.83 1.99 2.43
C THR A 222 -0.66 2.00 1.44
N TYR A 223 0.05 0.88 1.34
CA TYR A 223 1.15 0.69 0.39
C TYR A 223 0.67 0.89 -1.06
N SER A 224 -0.43 0.26 -1.47
CA SER A 224 -0.92 0.35 -2.84
C SER A 224 -1.40 1.75 -3.21
N LEU A 225 -1.96 2.50 -2.25
CA LEU A 225 -2.43 3.85 -2.47
C LEU A 225 -1.28 4.87 -2.55
N PHE A 226 -0.26 4.76 -1.69
CA PHE A 226 0.77 5.79 -1.54
C PHE A 226 2.18 5.35 -1.98
N ASP A 227 2.70 4.27 -1.41
CA ASP A 227 4.11 3.87 -1.59
C ASP A 227 4.41 3.33 -3.00
N THR A 228 3.39 2.91 -3.76
CA THR A 228 3.58 2.49 -5.15
C THR A 228 3.92 3.65 -6.08
N PHE A 229 3.77 4.91 -5.64
CA PHE A 229 4.09 6.10 -6.43
C PHE A 229 5.43 5.97 -7.18
N GLY A 230 6.51 5.60 -6.48
CA GLY A 230 7.84 5.50 -7.10
C GLY A 230 7.94 4.42 -8.19
N VAL A 231 7.22 3.30 -8.03
CA VAL A 231 7.16 2.25 -9.08
C VAL A 231 6.44 2.81 -10.32
N ILE A 232 5.33 3.49 -10.10
CA ILE A 232 4.45 4.01 -11.16
C ILE A 232 5.10 5.17 -11.90
N ASP A 233 5.67 6.14 -11.18
CA ASP A 233 6.37 7.30 -11.77
C ASP A 233 7.47 6.85 -12.70
N VAL A 234 8.31 5.90 -12.27
CA VAL A 234 9.35 5.36 -13.14
C VAL A 234 8.69 4.72 -14.35
N MET A 235 7.84 3.71 -14.19
CA MET A 235 7.25 2.93 -15.30
C MET A 235 6.49 3.76 -16.35
N VAL A 236 5.85 4.85 -15.93
CA VAL A 236 4.88 5.59 -16.76
C VAL A 236 5.33 7.04 -17.06
N LYS A 237 6.49 7.48 -16.56
CA LYS A 237 6.98 8.87 -16.53
C LYS A 237 6.61 9.76 -17.74
N ASP A 238 6.89 9.27 -18.94
CA ASP A 238 6.73 10.01 -20.21
C ASP A 238 5.57 9.47 -21.07
N LYS A 239 4.80 8.51 -20.55
CA LYS A 239 3.73 7.80 -21.27
C LYS A 239 2.39 7.87 -20.53
N ALA A 240 2.24 8.75 -19.55
CA ALA A 240 1.08 8.82 -18.66
C ALA A 240 -0.26 9.07 -19.36
N ALA A 241 -0.28 9.85 -20.46
CA ALA A 241 -1.54 10.24 -21.12
C ALA A 241 -2.39 9.06 -21.62
N ASN A 242 -1.77 7.97 -22.07
CA ASN A 242 -2.46 6.79 -22.60
C ASN A 242 -2.33 5.55 -21.71
N ASN A 243 -1.76 5.69 -20.51
CA ASN A 243 -1.47 4.57 -19.62
C ASN A 243 -2.20 4.71 -18.28
N PRO A 244 -2.43 3.59 -17.58
CA PRO A 244 -3.04 3.62 -16.26
C PRO A 244 -2.13 4.36 -15.26
N ILE A 245 -2.73 5.25 -14.48
CA ILE A 245 -2.08 5.95 -13.37
C ILE A 245 -2.95 5.85 -12.12
N THR A 246 -2.34 5.96 -10.94
CA THR A 246 -3.06 5.98 -9.65
C THR A 246 -3.42 7.41 -9.23
N LEU A 247 -4.37 7.53 -8.30
CA LEU A 247 -4.80 8.83 -7.75
C LEU A 247 -3.64 9.64 -7.16
N VAL A 248 -2.73 9.00 -6.41
CA VAL A 248 -1.53 9.69 -5.88
C VAL A 248 -0.63 10.21 -6.99
N TYR A 249 -0.48 9.46 -8.08
CA TYR A 249 0.29 9.92 -9.22
C TYR A 249 -0.39 11.09 -9.95
N LYS A 250 -1.73 11.08 -10.06
CA LYS A 250 -2.49 12.20 -10.63
C LYS A 250 -2.31 13.48 -9.81
N VAL A 251 -2.41 13.40 -8.48
CA VAL A 251 -2.14 14.53 -7.57
C VAL A 251 -0.76 15.15 -7.86
N PHE A 252 0.26 14.32 -8.05
CA PHE A 252 1.61 14.77 -8.39
C PHE A 252 1.67 15.42 -9.77
N LEU A 253 1.05 14.82 -10.80
CA LEU A 253 1.00 15.39 -12.14
C LEU A 253 0.33 16.76 -12.13
N ASP A 254 -0.84 16.88 -11.52
CA ASP A 254 -1.62 18.12 -11.53
C ASP A 254 -0.92 19.22 -10.71
N GLY A 255 -0.38 18.87 -9.53
CA GLY A 255 0.27 19.84 -8.65
C GLY A 255 1.66 20.28 -9.13
N PHE A 256 2.55 19.33 -9.41
CA PHE A 256 3.95 19.63 -9.71
C PHE A 256 4.24 19.82 -11.21
N ARG A 257 3.55 19.09 -12.10
CA ARG A 257 3.76 19.25 -13.56
C ARG A 257 2.73 20.20 -14.18
N GLY A 258 1.50 20.20 -13.68
CA GLY A 258 0.41 21.06 -14.13
C GLY A 258 0.40 22.45 -13.48
N ASN A 259 1.15 22.64 -12.38
CA ASN A 259 1.11 23.83 -11.53
C ASN A 259 -0.29 24.18 -11.00
N ASP A 260 -1.18 23.19 -10.88
CA ASP A 260 -2.50 23.35 -10.29
C ASP A 260 -2.45 22.97 -8.80
N ILE A 261 -2.03 23.93 -7.98
CA ILE A 261 -1.90 23.75 -6.53
C ILE A 261 -3.28 23.54 -5.88
N GLY A 262 -4.29 24.29 -6.31
CA GLY A 262 -5.65 24.22 -5.75
C GLY A 262 -6.33 22.89 -6.05
N GLY A 263 -6.33 22.48 -7.33
CA GLY A 263 -6.89 21.21 -7.77
C GLY A 263 -6.16 20.00 -7.19
N SER A 264 -4.82 19.99 -7.20
CA SER A 264 -4.06 18.89 -6.60
C SER A 264 -4.27 18.79 -5.09
N SER A 265 -4.36 19.93 -4.38
CA SER A 265 -4.67 19.97 -2.95
C SER A 265 -6.07 19.40 -2.66
N ALA A 266 -7.08 19.75 -3.46
CA ALA A 266 -8.42 19.18 -3.33
C ALA A 266 -8.41 17.66 -3.53
N GLN A 267 -7.68 17.16 -4.53
CA GLN A 267 -7.50 15.73 -4.76
C GLN A 267 -6.77 15.04 -3.59
N SER A 268 -5.75 15.65 -2.99
CA SER A 268 -5.08 15.14 -1.79
C SER A 268 -6.04 15.03 -0.60
N VAL A 269 -6.88 16.03 -0.38
CA VAL A 269 -7.89 16.02 0.70
C VAL A 269 -8.93 14.92 0.47
N ILE A 270 -9.41 14.75 -0.77
CA ILE A 270 -10.32 13.65 -1.13
C ILE A 270 -9.66 12.30 -0.81
N LEU A 271 -8.41 12.09 -1.23
CA LEU A 271 -7.70 10.85 -0.98
C LEU A 271 -7.49 10.59 0.51
N MET A 272 -7.15 11.62 1.28
CA MET A 272 -7.04 11.56 2.74
C MET A 272 -8.37 11.12 3.38
N LEU A 273 -9.49 11.71 2.96
CA LEU A 273 -10.83 11.34 3.46
C LEU A 273 -11.18 9.89 3.10
N VAL A 274 -10.88 9.45 1.86
CA VAL A 274 -11.10 8.07 1.44
C VAL A 274 -10.32 7.10 2.33
N VAL A 275 -9.04 7.38 2.57
CA VAL A 275 -8.19 6.53 3.43
C VAL A 275 -8.69 6.55 4.87
N PHE A 276 -9.04 7.71 5.41
CA PHE A 276 -9.59 7.83 6.75
C PHE A 276 -10.88 7.01 6.93
N VAL A 277 -11.82 7.10 5.98
CA VAL A 277 -13.05 6.31 5.98
C VAL A 277 -12.75 4.82 5.85
N LEU A 278 -11.83 4.43 4.96
CA LEU A 278 -11.40 3.04 4.82
C LEU A 278 -10.81 2.50 6.13
N THR A 279 -9.95 3.27 6.81
CA THR A 279 -9.38 2.90 8.11
C THR A 279 -10.47 2.74 9.16
N ILE A 280 -11.43 3.66 9.27
CA ILE A 280 -12.56 3.51 10.21
C ILE A 280 -13.37 2.24 9.92
N ILE A 281 -13.67 1.96 8.65
CA ILE A 281 -14.39 0.76 8.23
C ILE A 281 -13.59 -0.49 8.60
N GLN A 282 -12.29 -0.52 8.30
CA GLN A 282 -11.39 -1.61 8.62
C GLN A 282 -11.42 -1.93 10.12
N PHE A 283 -11.18 -0.93 10.98
CA PHE A 283 -11.20 -1.12 12.43
C PHE A 283 -12.59 -1.56 12.93
N ARG A 284 -13.66 -0.87 12.52
CA ARG A 284 -15.00 -1.15 13.06
C ARG A 284 -15.55 -2.54 12.68
N PHE A 285 -15.31 -3.01 11.46
CA PHE A 285 -15.86 -4.29 11.00
C PHE A 285 -15.03 -5.50 11.41
N ILE A 286 -13.72 -5.32 11.61
CA ILE A 286 -12.79 -6.45 11.76
C ILE A 286 -12.32 -6.62 13.21
N GLU A 287 -12.23 -5.55 14.01
CA GLU A 287 -11.90 -5.65 15.46
C GLU A 287 -12.92 -6.49 16.23
N LYS A 288 -14.21 -6.44 15.87
CA LYS A 288 -15.27 -7.25 16.51
C LYS A 288 -15.16 -8.77 16.28
N ARG A 289 -14.31 -9.22 15.34
CA ARG A 289 -14.20 -10.64 14.96
C ARG A 289 -12.87 -11.28 15.35
N ILE A 290 -11.95 -10.50 15.91
CA ILE A 290 -10.59 -10.95 16.19
C ILE A 290 -10.38 -10.98 17.70
N HIS A 291 -10.17 -12.18 18.25
CA HIS A 291 -9.81 -12.33 19.64
C HIS A 291 -8.33 -11.97 19.78
N TYR A 292 -8.07 -10.84 20.41
CA TYR A 292 -6.74 -10.50 20.92
C TYR A 292 -6.53 -11.32 22.20
N ASN A 293 -5.49 -12.14 22.24
CA ASN A 293 -5.05 -12.78 23.48
C ASN A 293 -4.28 -11.78 24.34
#